data_AF-A0A8B8CEJ7-F1
#
_entry.id   AF-A0A8B8CEJ7-F1
#
_cell.length_a   1.000
_cell.length_b   1.000
_cell.length_c   1.000
_cell.angle_alpha   90.00
_cell.angle_beta   90.00
_cell.angle_gamma   90.00
#
_symmetry.space_group_name_H-M   'P 1'
#
loop_
_entity.id
_entity.type
_entity.pdbx_description
1 polymer ?
#
loop_
_entity_poly.entity_id
_entity_poly.type
_entity_poly.pdbx_seq_one_letter_code
_entity_poly.pdbx_strand_id
1 'polypeptide(L)'
;MDVCQFPVYISSDETPKLLFYNDTDISKSSVRKMNLSESKNYGNGLYQVSILLSKRNDKDPKFGEFDVCVSVAKMTSPLNVTDRRCFHVVDKGLPLGEYPISHCTFAEPSPQSHSIIGCRRGEPCHFYVYTDTAGGSCPDIITQDRSTGIFSPISSSEGCRNEVVYTNTSSVGTRAVCLMVCSKGESRCYQINVNNIIDCKFI
;
A
#
# COMPACT_ATOMS: atom_id res chain seq x y z
N MET A 1 22.62 -4.01 9.93
CA MET A 1 22.08 -2.74 9.38
C MET A 1 20.59 -2.93 9.28
N ASP A 2 19.83 -2.27 10.15
CA ASP A 2 18.37 -2.37 10.13
C ASP A 2 17.85 -1.50 8.99
N VAL A 3 17.47 -2.15 7.90
CA VAL A 3 16.86 -1.51 6.73
C VAL A 3 15.36 -1.78 6.77
N CYS A 4 14.57 -0.71 6.83
CA CYS A 4 13.14 -0.79 6.62
C CYS A 4 12.87 -0.56 5.14
N GLN A 5 12.22 -1.52 4.50
CA GLN A 5 11.85 -1.43 3.09
C GLN A 5 10.35 -1.67 2.97
N PHE A 6 9.67 -0.77 2.25
CA PHE A 6 8.28 -0.94 1.90
C PHE A 6 8.05 -0.58 0.42
N PRO A 7 7.13 -1.30 -0.26
CA PRO A 7 6.83 -1.07 -1.66
C PRO A 7 5.77 0.01 -1.84
N VAL A 8 5.91 0.77 -2.92
CA VAL A 8 4.94 1.74 -3.42
C VAL A 8 4.49 1.28 -4.80
N TYR A 9 3.18 1.13 -4.97
CA TYR A 9 2.55 0.75 -6.23
C TYR A 9 1.99 1.98 -6.93
N ILE A 10 2.19 2.08 -8.24
CA ILE A 10 1.83 3.22 -9.07
C ILE A 10 1.07 2.69 -10.27
N SER A 11 -0.11 3.27 -10.52
CA SER A 11 -0.86 3.06 -11.75
C SER A 11 -0.52 4.21 -12.71
N SER A 12 -0.02 3.89 -13.90
CA SER A 12 0.45 4.87 -14.87
C SER A 12 0.47 4.28 -16.28
N ASP A 13 0.01 5.06 -17.26
CA ASP A 13 0.06 4.66 -18.68
C ASP A 13 1.48 4.68 -19.26
N GLU A 14 2.37 5.47 -18.66
CA GLU A 14 3.76 5.65 -19.06
C GLU A 14 4.69 5.26 -17.92
N THR A 15 5.99 5.05 -18.19
CA THR A 15 6.98 4.77 -17.13
C THR A 15 7.08 5.96 -16.16
N PRO A 16 6.65 5.81 -14.90
CA PRO A 16 6.65 6.91 -13.95
C PRO A 16 8.04 7.14 -13.37
N LYS A 17 8.37 8.40 -13.08
CA LYS A 17 9.53 8.76 -12.26
C LYS A 17 9.06 9.15 -10.86
N LEU A 18 9.54 8.44 -9.84
CA LEU A 18 9.33 8.83 -8.44
C LEU A 18 10.46 9.74 -7.96
N LEU A 19 10.07 10.77 -7.21
CA LEU A 19 10.96 11.73 -6.60
C LEU A 19 10.52 11.95 -5.16
N PHE A 20 11.45 11.99 -4.21
CA PHE A 20 11.13 12.54 -2.90
C PHE A 20 10.85 14.03 -3.04
N TYR A 21 9.80 14.52 -2.38
CA TYR A 21 9.54 15.95 -2.27
C TYR A 21 9.36 16.31 -0.81
N ASN A 22 9.96 17.44 -0.43
CA ASN A 22 9.87 17.97 0.93
C ASN A 22 8.71 18.95 0.99
N ASP A 23 7.76 18.72 1.89
CA ASP A 23 6.95 19.81 2.45
C ASP A 23 7.68 20.45 3.65
N THR A 24 8.54 19.69 4.31
CA THR A 24 9.53 20.15 5.30
C THR A 24 10.86 19.47 5.04
N ASP A 25 11.95 20.18 5.34
CA ASP A 25 13.32 19.84 4.97
C ASP A 25 13.81 18.52 5.60
N ILE A 26 13.47 17.37 5.00
CA ILE A 26 13.87 16.02 5.43
C ILE A 26 15.41 15.90 5.50
N SER A 27 16.13 16.76 4.77
CA SER A 27 17.60 16.87 4.83
C SER A 27 18.12 17.31 6.20
N LYS A 28 17.27 17.92 7.03
CA LYS A 28 17.57 18.33 8.42
C LYS A 28 17.06 17.35 9.48
N SER A 29 16.22 16.39 9.12
CA SER A 29 15.88 15.27 10.01
C SER A 29 17.11 14.36 10.10
N SER A 30 17.85 14.46 11.20
CA SER A 30 19.15 13.84 11.45
C SER A 30 19.18 12.29 11.37
N VAL A 31 18.08 11.62 11.03
CA VAL A 31 17.80 10.27 11.53
C VAL A 31 17.91 9.15 10.48
N ARG A 32 17.65 9.37 9.18
CA ARG A 32 17.59 8.26 8.17
C ARG A 32 18.02 8.66 6.77
N LYS A 33 18.77 7.78 6.08
CA LYS A 33 19.00 7.87 4.62
C LYS A 33 17.87 7.16 3.89
N MET A 34 17.30 7.82 2.88
CA MET A 34 16.23 7.28 2.04
C MET A 34 16.72 7.09 0.62
N ASN A 35 16.42 5.94 0.02
CA ASN A 35 16.70 5.64 -1.38
C ASN A 35 15.47 5.04 -2.05
N LEU A 36 15.34 5.26 -3.35
CA LEU A 36 14.37 4.59 -4.21
C LEU A 36 15.08 3.46 -4.95
N SER A 37 14.45 2.28 -5.02
CA SER A 37 14.90 1.23 -5.93
C SER A 37 14.61 1.58 -7.39
N GLU A 38 15.16 0.80 -8.31
CA GLU A 38 14.67 0.79 -9.68
C GLU A 38 13.19 0.39 -9.72
N SER A 39 12.46 0.91 -10.70
CA SER A 39 11.06 0.60 -10.91
C SER A 39 10.92 -0.77 -11.56
N LYS A 40 10.07 -1.61 -10.98
CA LYS A 40 9.64 -2.88 -11.56
C LYS A 40 8.31 -2.67 -12.27
N ASN A 41 8.24 -3.06 -13.55
CA ASN A 41 7.02 -3.03 -14.35
C ASN A 41 6.34 -4.41 -14.30
N TYR A 42 5.07 -4.47 -13.91
CA TYR A 42 4.26 -5.69 -13.87
C TYR A 42 3.34 -5.85 -15.09
N GLY A 43 3.37 -4.92 -16.05
CA GLY A 43 2.41 -4.83 -17.14
C GLY A 43 1.12 -4.11 -16.70
N ASN A 44 0.22 -3.88 -17.66
CA ASN A 44 -1.10 -3.25 -17.44
C ASN A 44 -1.06 -1.91 -16.68
N GLY A 45 0.00 -1.11 -16.91
CA GLY A 45 0.19 0.17 -16.24
C GLY A 45 0.59 0.11 -14.76
N LEU A 46 0.88 -1.08 -14.22
CA LEU A 46 1.29 -1.23 -12.82
C LEU A 46 2.81 -1.23 -12.65
N TYR A 47 3.31 -0.27 -11.87
CA TYR A 47 4.71 -0.16 -11.49
C TYR A 47 4.88 -0.29 -9.98
N GLN A 48 6.01 -0.83 -9.56
CA GLN A 48 6.41 -0.90 -8.16
C GLN A 48 7.79 -0.28 -7.97
N VAL A 49 7.91 0.58 -6.97
CA VAL A 49 9.18 1.13 -6.49
C VAL A 49 9.28 0.83 -5.01
N SER A 50 10.43 0.38 -4.53
CA SER A 50 10.65 0.22 -3.09
C SER A 50 11.30 1.47 -2.51
N ILE A 51 10.77 1.94 -1.38
CA ILE A 51 11.43 2.94 -0.56
C ILE A 51 12.29 2.19 0.46
N LEU A 52 13.59 2.49 0.47
CA LEU A 52 14.56 1.94 1.41
C LEU A 52 14.91 3.03 2.43
N LEU A 53 14.63 2.74 3.70
CA LEU A 53 14.96 3.57 4.83
C LEU A 53 16.08 2.89 5.62
N SER A 54 17.22 3.56 5.74
CA SER A 54 18.35 3.07 6.53
C SER A 54 18.59 3.99 7.71
N LYS A 55 18.69 3.40 8.92
CA LYS A 55 19.07 4.14 10.12
C LYS A 55 20.49 4.69 9.95
N ARG A 56 20.68 5.99 10.24
CA ARG A 56 22.03 6.53 10.45
C ARG A 56 22.49 6.07 11.84
N ASN A 57 23.77 5.71 11.98
CA ASN A 57 24.36 5.13 13.20
C ASN A 57 24.31 6.08 14.41
N ASP A 58 23.13 6.32 14.96
CA ASP A 58 22.96 6.99 16.23
C ASP A 58 22.85 5.95 17.35
N LYS A 59 23.59 6.20 18.44
CA LYS A 59 23.62 5.38 19.65
C LYS A 59 22.32 5.45 20.47
N ASP A 60 21.27 6.05 19.93
CA ASP A 60 20.01 6.29 20.63
C ASP A 60 18.85 5.71 19.79
N PRO A 61 18.24 4.58 20.20
CA PRO A 61 17.17 3.90 19.47
C PRO A 61 15.84 4.63 19.70
N LYS A 62 15.77 5.92 19.37
CA LYS A 62 14.50 6.63 19.47
C LYS A 62 13.59 6.16 18.34
N PHE A 63 12.61 5.33 18.72
CA PHE A 63 11.43 5.04 17.92
C PHE A 63 10.81 6.35 17.46
N GLY A 64 10.42 6.40 16.19
CA GLY A 64 10.00 7.64 15.56
C GLY A 64 8.89 7.39 14.55
N GLU A 65 7.97 8.34 14.52
CA GLU A 65 6.96 8.46 13.49
C GLU A 65 7.37 9.62 12.58
N PHE A 66 7.29 9.42 11.26
CA PHE A 66 7.62 10.45 10.29
C PHE A 66 6.88 10.19 8.98
N ASP A 67 6.67 11.25 8.21
CA ASP A 67 6.03 11.15 6.90
C ASP A 67 7.07 11.09 5.79
N VAL A 68 6.88 10.20 4.84
CA VAL A 68 7.69 10.08 3.61
C VAL A 68 6.84 10.49 2.43
N CYS A 69 7.13 11.64 1.83
CA CYS A 69 6.38 12.19 0.72
C CYS A 69 7.08 11.96 -0.63
N VAL A 70 6.37 11.39 -1.59
CA VAL A 70 6.86 11.12 -2.95
C VAL A 70 5.95 11.72 -4.03
N SER A 71 6.57 12.32 -5.03
CA SER A 71 5.92 12.84 -6.22
C SER A 71 6.11 11.84 -7.35
N VAL A 72 5.05 11.63 -8.13
CA VAL A 72 5.09 10.93 -9.41
C VAL A 72 5.18 11.98 -10.51
N ALA A 73 6.11 11.80 -11.44
CA ALA A 73 6.28 12.70 -12.58
C ALA A 73 6.39 11.93 -13.90
N LYS A 74 5.87 12.54 -14.96
CA LYS A 74 6.15 12.14 -16.35
C LYS A 74 7.58 12.50 -16.71
N MET A 75 8.25 11.64 -17.47
CA MET A 75 9.60 11.87 -17.99
C MET A 75 9.61 12.85 -19.18
N THR A 76 9.07 14.05 -18.99
CA THR A 76 9.18 15.17 -19.92
C THR A 76 10.33 16.11 -19.52
N SER A 77 10.73 17.00 -20.42
CA SER A 77 11.65 18.11 -20.11
C SER A 77 10.92 19.44 -20.33
N PRO A 78 10.52 20.16 -19.27
CA PRO A 78 10.75 19.89 -17.84
C PRO A 78 9.90 18.73 -17.29
N LEU A 79 10.32 18.18 -16.14
CA LEU A 79 9.56 17.14 -15.43
C LEU A 79 8.18 17.65 -15.05
N ASN A 80 7.15 16.90 -15.40
CA ASN A 80 5.77 17.24 -15.09
C ASN A 80 5.27 16.35 -13.93
N VAL A 81 5.12 16.92 -12.74
CA VAL A 81 4.59 16.23 -11.56
C VAL A 81 3.09 16.06 -11.73
N THR A 82 2.63 14.81 -11.73
CA THR A 82 1.22 14.45 -11.94
C THR A 82 0.50 14.09 -10.64
N ASP A 83 1.23 13.57 -9.66
CA ASP A 83 0.64 13.13 -8.40
C ASP A 83 1.63 13.21 -7.23
N ARG A 84 1.11 13.25 -6.01
CA ARG A 84 1.85 13.37 -4.76
C ARG A 84 1.19 12.54 -3.67
N ARG A 85 1.99 11.76 -2.94
CA ARG A 85 1.51 11.00 -1.79
C ARG A 85 2.51 11.01 -0.65
N CYS A 86 2.00 11.16 0.57
CA CYS A 86 2.76 11.00 1.80
C CYS A 86 2.37 9.69 2.48
N PHE A 87 3.38 8.98 2.97
CA PHE A 87 3.23 7.75 3.73
C PHE A 87 3.64 8.00 5.17
N HIS A 88 2.73 7.79 6.10
CA HIS A 88 3.05 7.83 7.52
C HIS A 88 3.79 6.57 7.92
N VAL A 89 5.07 6.70 8.26
CA VAL A 89 5.95 5.59 8.63
C VAL A 89 6.13 5.59 10.14
N VAL A 90 5.70 4.49 10.75
CA VAL A 90 5.80 4.25 12.19
C VAL A 90 6.87 3.21 12.44
N ASP A 91 8.05 3.63 12.90
CA ASP A 91 9.09 2.71 13.38
C ASP A 91 8.85 2.42 14.86
N LYS A 92 7.82 1.60 15.15
CA LYS A 92 7.54 1.04 16.47
C LYS A 92 8.00 -0.42 16.51
N GLY A 93 8.70 -0.82 17.56
CA GLY A 93 8.68 -2.23 17.98
C GLY A 93 7.25 -2.67 18.31
N LEU A 94 7.00 -3.98 18.39
CA LEU A 94 5.67 -4.56 18.69
C LEU A 94 4.97 -3.76 19.81
N PRO A 95 3.80 -3.16 19.57
CA PRO A 95 3.18 -2.31 20.57
C PRO A 95 2.65 -3.13 21.75
N LEU A 96 3.08 -2.78 22.95
CA LEU A 96 2.45 -3.16 24.22
C LEU A 96 1.57 -1.98 24.68
N GLY A 97 0.25 -2.13 24.56
CA GLY A 97 -0.71 -1.17 25.11
C GLY A 97 -2.07 -1.25 24.43
N GLU A 98 -3.14 -1.21 25.23
CA GLU A 98 -4.52 -1.09 24.75
C GLU A 98 -4.73 0.26 24.08
N TYR A 99 -5.33 0.21 22.89
CA TYR A 99 -5.58 1.38 22.09
C TYR A 99 -7.09 1.64 21.97
N PRO A 100 -7.53 2.92 21.90
CA PRO A 100 -8.93 3.24 21.70
C PRO A 100 -9.45 2.62 20.39
N ILE A 101 -10.61 1.97 20.48
CA ILE A 101 -11.28 1.28 19.38
C ILE A 101 -11.77 2.33 18.38
N SER A 102 -11.36 2.23 17.11
CA SER A 102 -11.94 3.04 16.03
C SER A 102 -13.08 2.28 15.36
N HIS A 103 -14.24 2.91 15.17
CA HIS A 103 -15.39 2.34 14.47
C HIS A 103 -15.24 2.33 12.93
N CYS A 104 -14.02 2.19 12.39
CA CYS A 104 -13.83 2.09 10.95
C CYS A 104 -14.17 0.66 10.49
N THR A 105 -15.14 0.52 9.60
CA THR A 105 -15.65 -0.78 9.13
C THR A 105 -15.54 -0.91 7.61
N PHE A 106 -15.49 -2.16 7.15
CA PHE A 106 -15.71 -2.47 5.74
C PHE A 106 -17.22 -2.38 5.45
N ALA A 107 -17.55 -1.81 4.30
CA ALA A 107 -18.91 -1.71 3.80
C ALA A 107 -19.20 -2.82 2.78
N GLU A 108 -20.48 -3.14 2.58
CA GLU A 108 -20.92 -3.90 1.40
C GLU A 108 -20.66 -3.07 0.12
N PRO A 109 -20.31 -3.67 -1.02
CA PRO A 109 -20.28 -5.11 -1.31
C PRO A 109 -18.89 -5.77 -1.09
N SER A 110 -18.09 -5.32 -0.11
CA SER A 110 -16.80 -5.96 0.18
C SER A 110 -16.96 -7.45 0.47
N PRO A 111 -16.12 -8.32 -0.12
CA PRO A 111 -16.11 -9.73 0.25
C PRO A 111 -15.96 -9.92 1.76
N GLN A 112 -16.60 -10.97 2.29
CA GLN A 112 -16.50 -11.29 3.70
C GLN A 112 -15.09 -11.77 4.06
N SER A 113 -14.72 -11.69 5.34
CA SER A 113 -13.46 -12.27 5.79
C SER A 113 -13.38 -13.76 5.43
N HIS A 114 -12.18 -14.22 5.09
CA HIS A 114 -11.84 -15.55 4.61
C HIS A 114 -12.39 -15.91 3.22
N SER A 115 -12.98 -14.96 2.49
CA SER A 115 -13.34 -15.16 1.09
C SER A 115 -12.11 -15.50 0.23
N ILE A 116 -12.35 -16.29 -0.82
CA ILE A 116 -11.31 -16.69 -1.77
C ILE A 116 -11.30 -15.70 -2.93
N ILE A 117 -10.14 -15.10 -3.19
CA ILE A 117 -9.90 -14.25 -4.36
C ILE A 117 -9.09 -15.08 -5.36
N GLY A 118 -9.69 -15.38 -6.50
CA GLY A 118 -9.04 -16.10 -7.60
C GLY A 118 -8.10 -15.18 -8.37
N CYS A 119 -6.85 -15.59 -8.51
CA CYS A 119 -5.81 -14.82 -9.19
C CYS A 119 -5.15 -15.66 -10.28
N ARG A 120 -4.90 -15.03 -11.43
CA ARG A 120 -4.19 -15.66 -12.53
C ARG A 120 -2.69 -15.59 -12.32
N ARG A 121 -2.01 -16.71 -12.53
CA ARG A 121 -0.54 -16.78 -12.45
C ARG A 121 0.10 -15.82 -13.46
N GLY A 122 1.09 -15.08 -12.98
CA GLY A 122 1.92 -14.19 -13.79
C GLY A 122 1.33 -12.80 -14.04
N GLU A 123 0.08 -12.56 -13.61
CA GLU A 123 -0.59 -11.27 -13.76
C GLU A 123 -0.89 -10.67 -12.37
N PRO A 124 -0.79 -9.35 -12.18
CA PRO A 124 -1.29 -8.71 -10.97
C PRO A 124 -2.77 -9.01 -10.78
N CYS A 125 -3.16 -9.30 -9.54
CA CYS A 125 -4.52 -9.66 -9.19
C CYS A 125 -5.22 -8.47 -8.55
N HIS A 126 -6.24 -7.95 -9.23
CA HIS A 126 -6.98 -6.77 -8.81
C HIS A 126 -8.32 -7.19 -8.21
N PHE A 127 -8.71 -6.59 -7.09
CA PHE A 127 -10.04 -6.73 -6.51
C PHE A 127 -10.43 -5.48 -5.73
N TYR A 128 -11.72 -5.28 -5.52
CA TYR A 128 -12.25 -4.11 -4.82
C TYR A 128 -12.70 -4.46 -3.41
N VAL A 129 -12.45 -3.51 -2.51
CA VAL A 129 -13.04 -3.47 -1.17
C VAL A 129 -13.62 -2.09 -0.93
N TYR A 130 -14.56 -2.01 -0.02
CA TYR A 130 -15.38 -0.85 0.27
C TYR A 130 -15.34 -0.58 1.77
N THR A 131 -15.29 0.69 2.14
CA THR A 131 -15.29 1.12 3.53
C THR A 131 -16.36 2.18 3.76
N ASP A 132 -16.90 2.21 4.97
CA ASP A 132 -17.76 3.32 5.38
C ASP A 132 -16.90 4.58 5.53
N THR A 133 -17.50 5.74 5.26
CA THR A 133 -16.85 7.01 5.56
C THR A 133 -16.66 7.17 7.06
N ALA A 134 -15.46 7.55 7.50
CA ALA A 134 -15.16 7.79 8.90
C ALA A 134 -14.86 9.28 9.10
N GLY A 135 -15.65 9.97 9.92
CA GLY A 135 -15.47 11.41 10.13
C GLY A 135 -15.68 12.28 8.88
N GLY A 136 -16.47 11.80 7.91
CA GLY A 136 -16.78 12.52 6.67
C GLY A 136 -15.76 12.35 5.54
N SER A 137 -14.71 11.55 5.74
CA SER A 137 -13.73 11.20 4.70
C SER A 137 -13.60 9.70 4.52
N CYS A 138 -12.98 9.29 3.41
CA CYS A 138 -12.68 7.89 3.18
C CYS A 138 -11.49 7.45 4.03
N PRO A 139 -11.64 6.40 4.84
CA PRO A 139 -10.54 5.90 5.65
C PRO A 139 -9.50 5.18 4.79
N ASP A 140 -8.24 5.27 5.20
CA ASP A 140 -7.18 4.45 4.61
C ASP A 140 -7.33 2.98 4.99
N ILE A 141 -6.89 2.09 4.11
CA ILE A 141 -6.76 0.66 4.39
C ILE A 141 -5.26 0.34 4.42
N ILE A 142 -4.87 -0.43 5.43
CA ILE A 142 -3.48 -0.78 5.72
C ILE A 142 -3.31 -2.29 5.54
N THR A 143 -2.15 -2.69 5.02
CA THR A 143 -1.72 -4.09 4.91
C THR A 143 -0.26 -4.21 5.33
N GLN A 144 0.09 -5.36 5.90
CA GLN A 144 1.48 -5.74 6.17
C GLN A 144 2.09 -6.60 5.04
N ASP A 145 1.27 -7.05 4.09
CA ASP A 145 1.74 -7.84 2.97
C ASP A 145 2.45 -6.95 1.95
N ARG A 146 3.76 -7.16 1.78
CA ARG A 146 4.60 -6.39 0.85
C ARG A 146 4.22 -6.63 -0.62
N SER A 147 3.49 -7.69 -0.92
CA SER A 147 3.06 -7.99 -2.28
C SER A 147 1.72 -7.35 -2.63
N THR A 148 1.12 -6.60 -1.70
CA THR A 148 -0.20 -6.00 -1.82
C THR A 148 -0.08 -4.49 -1.85
N GLY A 149 -0.62 -3.86 -2.90
CA GLY A 149 -0.82 -2.43 -3.00
C GLY A 149 -2.29 -2.08 -2.77
N ILE A 150 -2.53 -0.93 -2.15
CA ILE A 150 -3.88 -0.39 -1.96
C ILE A 150 -3.90 1.04 -2.50
N PHE A 151 -4.75 1.27 -3.50
CA PHE A 151 -4.90 2.57 -4.14
C PHE A 151 -5.83 3.46 -3.34
N SER A 152 -5.66 4.77 -3.51
CA SER A 152 -6.47 5.77 -2.82
C SER A 152 -7.96 5.53 -3.06
N PRO A 153 -8.81 5.67 -2.02
CA PRO A 153 -10.23 5.43 -2.16
C PRO A 153 -10.88 6.44 -3.11
N ILE A 154 -11.86 5.97 -3.87
CA ILE A 154 -12.77 6.79 -4.66
C ILE A 154 -14.14 6.75 -3.98
N SER A 155 -14.70 7.91 -3.66
CA SER A 155 -16.06 8.02 -3.16
C SER A 155 -17.04 7.48 -4.21
N SER A 156 -17.92 6.58 -3.80
CA SER A 156 -18.93 5.94 -4.64
C SER A 156 -20.28 5.90 -3.94
N SER A 157 -21.33 5.47 -4.64
CA SER A 157 -22.65 5.25 -4.03
C SER A 157 -22.66 4.16 -2.96
N GLU A 158 -21.67 3.26 -2.99
CA GLU A 158 -21.50 2.13 -2.07
C GLU A 158 -20.49 2.44 -0.95
N GLY A 159 -20.16 3.73 -0.75
CA GLY A 159 -19.12 4.17 0.18
C GLY A 159 -17.77 4.36 -0.50
N CYS A 160 -16.69 4.15 0.26
CA CYS A 160 -15.33 4.41 -0.19
C CYS A 160 -14.72 3.18 -0.86
N ARG A 161 -14.70 3.18 -2.20
CA ARG A 161 -14.17 2.06 -2.98
C ARG A 161 -12.66 2.16 -3.10
N ASN A 162 -11.96 1.13 -2.65
CA ASN A 162 -10.52 0.98 -2.74
C ASN A 162 -10.18 -0.17 -3.71
N GLU A 163 -9.20 0.06 -4.57
CA GLU A 163 -8.63 -0.99 -5.40
C GLU A 163 -7.44 -1.62 -4.68
N VAL A 164 -7.46 -2.95 -4.57
CA VAL A 164 -6.40 -3.74 -3.96
C VAL A 164 -5.74 -4.57 -5.05
N VAL A 165 -4.41 -4.55 -5.07
CA VAL A 165 -3.61 -5.24 -6.09
C VAL A 165 -2.58 -6.15 -5.43
N TYR A 166 -2.69 -7.45 -5.70
CA TYR A 166 -1.74 -8.46 -5.25
C TYR A 166 -0.80 -8.88 -6.38
N THR A 167 0.52 -8.82 -6.14
CA THR A 167 1.54 -8.99 -7.18
C THR A 167 2.39 -10.25 -7.05
N ASN A 168 2.30 -10.99 -5.94
CA ASN A 168 3.03 -12.25 -5.78
C ASN A 168 2.27 -13.42 -6.42
N THR A 169 2.09 -13.34 -7.73
CA THR A 169 1.34 -14.30 -8.55
C THR A 169 2.24 -15.16 -9.43
N SER A 170 3.56 -15.17 -9.21
CA SER A 170 4.52 -15.91 -10.04
C SER A 170 4.43 -17.43 -9.88
N SER A 171 3.93 -17.90 -8.73
CA SER A 171 3.79 -19.30 -8.37
C SER A 171 2.35 -19.62 -7.98
N VAL A 172 1.90 -20.83 -8.35
CA VAL A 172 0.59 -21.35 -7.96
C VAL A 172 0.58 -21.60 -6.45
N GLY A 173 -0.54 -21.29 -5.80
CA GLY A 173 -0.75 -21.58 -4.39
C GLY A 173 -1.72 -20.61 -3.72
N THR A 174 -1.97 -20.88 -2.45
CA THR A 174 -2.86 -20.06 -1.61
C THR A 174 -2.05 -19.24 -0.62
N ARG A 175 -2.36 -17.95 -0.52
CA ARG A 175 -1.74 -17.01 0.42
C ARG A 175 -2.82 -16.21 1.13
N ALA A 176 -2.60 -15.90 2.40
CA ALA A 176 -3.49 -15.03 3.16
C ALA A 176 -3.02 -13.58 3.04
N VAL A 177 -3.92 -12.66 2.70
CA VAL A 177 -3.68 -11.22 2.71
C VAL A 177 -4.67 -10.58 3.67
N CYS A 178 -4.17 -9.90 4.70
CA CYS A 178 -5.01 -9.24 5.70
C CYS A 178 -4.98 -7.73 5.49
N LEU A 179 -6.18 -7.15 5.42
CA LEU A 179 -6.42 -5.72 5.33
C LEU A 179 -7.01 -5.22 6.65
N MET A 180 -6.70 -3.99 7.02
CA MET A 180 -7.25 -3.33 8.20
C MET A 180 -7.72 -1.93 7.81
N VAL A 181 -8.95 -1.58 8.16
CA VAL A 181 -9.46 -0.21 7.95
C VAL A 181 -8.94 0.68 9.07
N CYS A 182 -8.37 1.84 8.74
CA CYS A 182 -7.66 2.67 9.71
C CYS A 182 -6.54 1.89 10.43
N SER A 183 -5.86 2.49 11.39
CA SER A 183 -4.82 1.79 12.16
C SER A 183 -5.35 0.80 13.19
N LYS A 184 -6.68 0.77 13.42
CA LYS A 184 -7.34 0.06 14.55
C LYS A 184 -8.81 -0.32 14.27
N GLY A 185 -9.24 -0.30 13.02
CA GLY A 185 -10.62 -0.66 12.65
C GLY A 185 -10.78 -2.14 12.39
N GLU A 186 -11.86 -2.48 11.69
CA GLU A 186 -12.15 -3.84 11.25
C GLU A 186 -11.00 -4.39 10.41
N SER A 187 -10.66 -5.66 10.63
CA SER A 187 -9.70 -6.39 9.80
C SER A 187 -10.37 -7.56 9.10
N ARG A 188 -10.05 -7.72 7.81
CA ARG A 188 -10.51 -8.85 6.99
C ARG A 188 -9.31 -9.50 6.33
N CYS A 189 -9.24 -10.82 6.39
CA CYS A 189 -8.19 -11.61 5.74
C CYS A 189 -8.78 -12.39 4.57
N TYR A 190 -8.20 -12.27 3.39
CA TYR A 190 -8.64 -12.95 2.17
C TYR A 190 -7.68 -14.07 1.81
N GLN A 191 -8.21 -15.17 1.26
CA GLN A 191 -7.41 -16.24 0.69
C GLN A 191 -7.17 -15.96 -0.80
N ILE A 192 -5.99 -15.45 -1.13
CA ILE A 192 -5.54 -15.27 -2.51
C ILE A 192 -5.14 -16.62 -3.06
N ASN A 193 -5.90 -17.14 -4.03
CA ASN A 193 -5.62 -18.39 -4.71
C ASN A 193 -5.07 -18.11 -6.10
N VAL A 194 -3.75 -18.26 -6.26
CA VAL A 194 -3.06 -18.11 -7.54
C VAL A 194 -3.10 -19.45 -8.26
N ASN A 195 -3.71 -19.49 -9.44
CA ASN A 195 -3.82 -20.70 -10.24
C ASN A 195 -3.46 -20.43 -11.73
N ASN A 196 -3.35 -21.50 -12.52
CA ASN A 196 -3.08 -21.40 -13.95
C ASN A 196 -4.35 -21.19 -14.80
N ILE A 197 -5.53 -21.05 -14.19
CA ILE A 197 -6.82 -21.25 -14.84
C ILE A 197 -7.63 -19.95 -14.86
N ILE A 198 -8.20 -19.62 -16.02
CA ILE A 198 -9.16 -18.52 -16.22
C ILE A 198 -10.56 -19.00 -15.78
N ASP A 199 -10.73 -19.42 -14.53
CA ASP A 199 -12.03 -19.88 -14.03
C ASP A 199 -12.54 -18.93 -12.93
N CYS A 200 -12.93 -17.72 -13.35
CA CYS A 200 -13.85 -16.91 -12.55
C CYS A 200 -15.27 -17.44 -12.77
N LYS A 201 -15.61 -18.55 -12.11
CA LYS A 201 -17.02 -18.92 -11.90
C LYS A 201 -17.39 -18.52 -10.48
N PHE A 202 -18.01 -17.35 -10.33
CA PHE A 202 -18.78 -17.03 -9.13
C PHE A 202 -19.99 -17.97 -9.12
N ILE A 203 -20.11 -18.80 -8.08
CA ILE A 203 -21.35 -19.51 -7.75
C ILE A 203 -22.15 -18.60 -6.81
#